data_AF-A0A847SQC2-F1
#
_entry.id   AF-A0A847SQC2-F1
#
_cell.length_a   1.000
_cell.length_b   1.000
_cell.length_c   1.000
_cell.angle_alpha   90.00
_cell.angle_beta   90.00
_cell.angle_gamma   90.00
#
_symmetry.space_group_name_H-M   'P 1'
#
loop_
_entity.id
_entity.type
_entity.pdbx_description
1 polymer ?
#
loop_
_entity_poly.entity_id
_entity_poly.type
_entity_poly.pdbx_seq_one_letter_code
_entity_poly.pdbx_strand_id
1 'polypeptide(L)'
;MKKLFDPLFITYGVTWCIIHLCRHLHQPIPVLNDHLTDLVAVPVMAHLSLHFIRRFIVCNANYTYPLGYLLFMAGYTAVVFEWIMPHFSSRYTGDWWDVAAYFGGSFFYYYFHGNPYLPLFKKPV
;
A
#
# COMPACT_ATOMS: atom_id res chain seq x y z
N MET A 1 -12.93 -5.69 -16.98
CA MET A 1 -11.90 -6.48 -16.26
C MET A 1 -10.64 -5.62 -16.16
N LYS A 2 -10.37 -5.00 -14.99
CA LYS A 2 -9.04 -4.40 -14.79
C LYS A 2 -8.05 -5.55 -14.75
N LYS A 3 -7.16 -5.61 -15.75
CA LYS A 3 -6.19 -6.72 -15.89
C LYS A 3 -5.27 -6.71 -14.67
N LEU A 4 -4.82 -7.90 -14.23
CA LEU A 4 -3.87 -8.09 -13.13
C LEU A 4 -2.63 -7.16 -13.28
N PHE A 5 -2.24 -6.90 -14.53
CA PHE A 5 -1.21 -5.95 -14.92
C PHE A 5 -1.83 -4.59 -15.26
N ASP A 6 -2.45 -3.96 -14.26
CA ASP A 6 -2.81 -2.54 -14.37
C ASP A 6 -1.48 -1.74 -14.44
N PRO A 7 -1.33 -0.75 -15.33
CA PRO A 7 -0.13 0.09 -15.39
C PRO A 7 0.30 0.62 -14.02
N LEU A 8 -0.64 0.86 -13.10
CA LEU A 8 -0.32 1.28 -11.73
C LEU A 8 0.31 0.16 -10.87
N PHE A 9 -0.11 -1.09 -11.06
CA PHE A 9 0.54 -2.24 -10.43
C PHE A 9 1.97 -2.41 -10.94
N ILE A 10 2.16 -2.22 -12.24
CA ILE A 10 3.48 -2.20 -12.86
C ILE A 10 4.33 -1.07 -12.27
N THR A 11 3.77 0.14 -12.07
CA THR A 11 4.54 1.23 -11.44
C THR A 11 4.98 0.89 -10.01
N TYR A 12 4.16 0.22 -9.20
CA TYR A 12 4.60 -0.18 -7.87
C TYR A 12 5.71 -1.23 -7.91
N GLY A 13 5.57 -2.24 -8.77
CA GLY A 13 6.59 -3.28 -8.96
C GLY A 13 7.89 -2.73 -9.54
N VAL A 14 7.81 -1.81 -10.49
CA VAL A 14 8.96 -1.11 -11.07
C VAL A 14 9.63 -0.22 -10.04
N THR A 15 8.87 0.53 -9.24
CA THR A 15 9.41 1.36 -8.15
C THR A 15 10.16 0.48 -7.15
N TRP A 16 9.58 -0.66 -6.76
CA TRP A 16 10.23 -1.63 -5.88
C TRP A 16 11.51 -2.22 -6.49
N CYS A 17 11.48 -2.64 -7.76
CA CYS A 17 12.65 -3.16 -8.48
C CYS A 17 13.76 -2.12 -8.62
N ILE A 18 13.42 -0.87 -8.93
CA ILE A 18 14.39 0.23 -9.04
C ILE A 18 15.07 0.46 -7.68
N ILE A 19 14.30 0.51 -6.60
CA ILE A 19 14.83 0.70 -5.25
C ILE A 19 15.76 -0.46 -4.87
N HIS A 20 15.35 -1.72 -5.12
CA HIS A 20 16.18 -2.89 -4.84
C HIS A 20 17.46 -2.93 -5.69
N LEU A 21 17.37 -2.53 -6.97
CA LEU A 21 18.51 -2.46 -7.87
C LEU A 21 19.51 -1.38 -7.44
N CYS A 22 19.03 -0.18 -7.07
CA CYS A 22 19.89 0.88 -6.49
C CYS A 22 20.60 0.41 -5.22
N ARG A 23 19.91 -0.38 -4.38
CA ARG A 23 20.49 -0.95 -3.16
C ARG A 23 21.56 -2.01 -3.46
N HIS A 24 21.35 -2.83 -4.49
CA HIS A 24 22.35 -3.80 -4.96
C HIS A 24 23.57 -3.12 -5.60
N LEU A 25 23.40 -1.95 -6.20
CA LEU A 25 24.48 -1.17 -6.82
C LEU A 25 25.27 -0.32 -5.81
N HIS A 26 25.05 -0.49 -4.50
CA HIS A 26 25.70 0.26 -3.42
C HIS A 26 25.58 1.79 -3.54
N GLN A 27 24.60 2.30 -4.30
CA GLN A 27 24.24 3.71 -4.37
C GLN A 27 22.84 3.91 -3.77
N PRO A 28 22.72 3.93 -2.43
CA PRO A 28 21.44 4.23 -1.80
C PRO A 28 21.08 5.69 -2.07
N ILE A 29 19.89 5.93 -2.61
CA ILE A 29 19.34 7.29 -2.70
C ILE A 29 18.85 7.64 -1.29
N PRO A 30 19.45 8.61 -0.59
CA PRO A 30 19.02 8.97 0.77
C PRO A 30 17.55 9.40 0.75
N VAL A 31 16.77 9.03 1.78
CA VAL A 31 15.33 9.35 1.97
C VAL A 31 14.37 8.57 1.05
N LEU A 32 14.75 8.31 -0.20
CA LEU A 32 13.94 7.55 -1.17
C LEU A 32 13.97 6.03 -0.94
N ASN A 33 15.04 5.50 -0.35
CA ASN A 33 15.26 4.05 -0.21
C ASN A 33 14.54 3.44 0.99
N ASP A 34 14.25 4.24 2.03
CA ASP A 34 13.61 3.76 3.26
C ASP A 34 12.12 4.12 3.24
N HIS A 35 11.76 5.41 3.27
CA HIS A 35 10.35 5.82 3.39
C HIS A 35 9.49 5.62 2.14
N LEU A 36 10.07 5.65 0.94
CA LEU A 36 9.28 5.47 -0.28
C LEU A 36 8.84 4.02 -0.46
N THR A 37 9.66 3.06 -0.02
CA THR A 37 9.29 1.65 0.04
C THR A 37 8.13 1.42 0.99
N ASP A 38 8.12 2.06 2.15
CA ASP A 38 7.04 1.93 3.13
C ASP A 38 5.74 2.56 2.63
N LEU A 39 5.82 3.71 1.96
CA LEU A 39 4.65 4.33 1.34
C LEU A 39 4.03 3.46 0.24
N VAL A 40 4.85 2.73 -0.52
CA VAL A 40 4.39 1.84 -1.61
C VAL A 40 3.92 0.47 -1.10
N ALA A 41 4.38 0.03 0.07
CA ALA A 41 4.06 -1.29 0.63
C ALA A 41 2.55 -1.51 0.79
N VAL A 42 1.85 -0.56 1.42
CA VAL A 42 0.40 -0.67 1.66
C VAL A 42 -0.43 -0.64 0.38
N PRO A 43 -0.20 0.26 -0.60
CA PRO A 43 -0.81 0.19 -1.92
C PRO A 43 -0.64 -1.15 -2.64
N VAL A 44 0.56 -1.75 -2.56
CA VAL A 44 0.83 -3.06 -3.19
C VAL A 44 0.02 -4.16 -2.52
N MET A 45 0.06 -4.22 -1.18
CA MET A 45 -0.72 -5.20 -0.41
C MET A 45 -2.22 -5.05 -0.67
N ALA A 46 -2.72 -3.81 -0.70
CA ALA A 46 -4.12 -3.51 -0.99
C ALA A 46 -4.50 -3.91 -2.43
N HIS A 47 -3.63 -3.69 -3.43
CA HIS A 47 -3.93 -4.07 -4.80
C HIS A 47 -3.96 -5.59 -4.98
N LEU A 48 -2.98 -6.29 -4.41
CA LEU A 48 -2.86 -7.75 -4.50
C LEU A 48 -4.03 -8.44 -3.79
N SER A 49 -4.33 -8.02 -2.56
CA SER A 49 -5.46 -8.53 -1.78
C SER A 49 -6.78 -8.23 -2.49
N LEU A 50 -6.98 -7.01 -3.02
CA LEU A 50 -8.20 -6.66 -3.74
C LEU A 50 -8.40 -7.56 -4.96
N HIS A 51 -7.34 -7.85 -5.71
CA HIS A 51 -7.43 -8.77 -6.84
C HIS A 51 -7.87 -10.17 -6.41
N PHE A 52 -7.27 -10.69 -5.34
CA PHE A 52 -7.63 -11.99 -4.79
C PHE A 52 -9.10 -12.03 -4.32
N ILE A 53 -9.52 -11.02 -3.56
CA ILE A 53 -10.92 -10.89 -3.09
C ILE A 53 -11.89 -10.81 -4.27
N ARG A 54 -11.60 -9.98 -5.28
CA ARG A 54 -12.43 -9.85 -6.49
C ARG A 54 -12.57 -11.17 -7.25
N ARG A 55 -11.49 -11.96 -7.30
CA ARG A 55 -11.43 -13.19 -8.11
C ARG A 55 -11.99 -14.41 -7.39
N PHE A 56 -11.74 -14.55 -6.10
CA PHE A 56 -12.00 -15.79 -5.35
C PHE A 56 -13.09 -15.67 -4.29
N ILE A 57 -13.32 -14.48 -3.73
CA ILE A 57 -14.26 -14.31 -2.61
C ILE A 57 -15.56 -13.66 -3.06
N VAL A 58 -15.47 -12.45 -3.59
CA VAL A 58 -16.65 -11.62 -3.94
C VAL A 58 -17.10 -11.90 -5.38
N CYS A 59 -16.22 -12.44 -6.23
CA CYS A 59 -16.47 -12.71 -7.65
C CYS A 59 -17.04 -11.49 -8.42
N ASN A 60 -16.77 -10.27 -7.93
CA ASN A 60 -17.27 -9.03 -8.50
C ASN A 60 -16.09 -8.14 -8.91
N ALA A 61 -15.96 -7.91 -10.22
CA ALA A 61 -14.88 -7.11 -10.79
C ALA A 61 -14.93 -5.61 -10.41
N ASN A 62 -16.09 -5.12 -9.95
CA ASN A 62 -16.31 -3.71 -9.60
C ASN A 62 -16.12 -3.43 -8.10
N TYR A 63 -15.88 -4.46 -7.28
CA TYR A 63 -15.66 -4.29 -5.84
C TYR A 63 -14.41 -3.42 -5.60
N THR A 64 -14.50 -2.40 -4.75
CA THR A 64 -13.37 -1.58 -4.30
C THR A 64 -13.31 -1.60 -2.78
N TYR A 65 -12.10 -1.44 -2.22
CA TYR A 65 -11.99 -1.34 -0.77
C TYR A 65 -12.57 -0.01 -0.27
N PRO A 66 -13.46 -0.03 0.73
CA PRO A 66 -13.81 1.19 1.43
C PRO A 66 -12.61 1.67 2.25
N LEU A 67 -12.56 2.97 2.53
CA LEU A 67 -11.44 3.60 3.22
C LEU A 67 -11.09 2.91 4.55
N GLY A 68 -12.10 2.46 5.31
CA GLY A 68 -11.89 1.76 6.58
C GLY A 68 -11.02 0.50 6.46
N TYR A 69 -11.14 -0.27 5.38
CA TYR A 69 -10.30 -1.46 5.17
C TYR A 69 -8.85 -1.08 4.83
N LEU A 70 -8.66 0.01 4.10
CA LEU A 70 -7.31 0.53 3.80
C LEU A 70 -6.64 1.07 5.06
N LEU A 71 -7.38 1.80 5.90
CA LEU A 71 -6.88 2.28 7.20
C LEU A 71 -6.56 1.12 8.14
N PHE A 72 -7.40 0.07 8.15
CA PHE A 72 -7.12 -1.14 8.91
C PHE A 72 -5.85 -1.83 8.44
N MET A 73 -5.64 -1.98 7.12
CA MET A 73 -4.40 -2.55 6.58
C MET A 73 -3.18 -1.71 6.97
N ALA A 74 -3.23 -0.38 6.83
CA ALA A 74 -2.14 0.50 7.25
C ALA A 74 -1.84 0.39 8.75
N GLY A 75 -2.88 0.41 9.60
CA GLY A 75 -2.72 0.26 11.06
C GLY A 75 -2.17 -1.12 11.45
N TYR A 76 -2.64 -2.18 10.80
CA TYR A 76 -2.12 -3.53 11.02
C TYR A 76 -0.63 -3.63 10.63
N THR A 77 -0.26 -3.10 9.46
CA THR A 77 1.13 -3.05 9.01
C THR A 77 1.99 -2.25 9.98
N ALA A 78 1.55 -1.07 10.40
CA ALA A 78 2.26 -0.24 11.37
C ALA A 78 2.48 -0.99 12.69
N VAL A 79 1.46 -1.65 13.26
CA VAL A 79 1.63 -2.43 14.50
C VAL A 79 2.62 -3.57 14.30
N VAL A 80 2.55 -4.31 13.20
CA VAL A 80 3.45 -5.44 12.97
C VAL A 80 4.90 -4.97 12.80
N PHE A 81 5.15 -3.98 11.95
CA PHE A 81 6.51 -3.57 11.62
C PHE A 81 7.13 -2.59 12.63
N GLU A 82 6.34 -1.69 13.21
CA GLU A 82 6.86 -0.68 14.14
C GLU A 82 6.79 -1.12 15.61
N TRP A 83 5.82 -1.97 15.98
CA TRP A 83 5.66 -2.41 17.36
C TRP A 83 6.22 -3.82 17.58
N ILE A 84 5.84 -4.78 16.74
CA ILE A 84 6.17 -6.19 16.98
C ILE A 84 7.60 -6.50 16.52
N MET A 85 7.98 -6.15 15.30
CA MET A 85 9.27 -6.52 14.71
C MET A 85 10.53 -6.03 15.47
N PRO A 86 10.55 -4.84 16.11
CA PRO A 86 11.71 -4.41 16.91
C PRO A 86 12.03 -5.35 18.08
N HIS A 87 11.05 -6.09 18.58
CA HIS A 87 11.24 -7.08 19.64
C HIS A 87 11.93 -8.36 19.13
N PHE A 88 11.89 -8.63 17.82
CA PHE A 88 12.47 -9.82 17.20
C PHE A 88 13.80 -9.54 16.50
N SER A 89 14.05 -8.31 16.08
CA SER A 89 15.28 -7.94 15.39
C SER A 89 15.64 -6.47 15.63
N SER A 90 16.89 -6.23 16.02
CA SER A 90 17.47 -4.89 16.19
C SER A 90 17.58 -4.08 14.89
N ARG A 91 17.22 -4.68 13.75
CA ARG A 91 17.18 -4.00 12.45
C ARG A 91 15.97 -3.08 12.30
N TYR A 92 14.89 -3.32 13.05
CA TYR A 92 13.67 -2.53 13.00
C TYR A 92 13.61 -1.58 14.17
N THR A 93 13.44 -0.29 13.88
CA THR A 93 13.23 0.76 14.87
C THR A 93 11.83 1.30 14.67
N GLY A 94 11.07 1.40 15.75
CA GLY A 94 9.74 2.02 15.72
C GLY A 94 9.85 3.50 15.36
N ASP A 95 9.59 3.86 14.11
CA ASP A 95 9.56 5.24 13.61
C ASP A 95 8.12 5.65 13.27
N TRP A 96 7.71 6.78 13.84
CA TRP A 96 6.41 7.39 13.53
C TRP A 96 6.30 7.83 12.07
N TRP A 97 7.43 8.08 11.40
CA TRP A 97 7.45 8.43 9.99
C TRP A 97 7.01 7.28 9.08
N ASP A 98 7.34 6.04 9.45
CA ASP A 98 6.95 4.85 8.70
C ASP A 98 5.47 4.53 8.91
N VAL A 99 4.95 4.77 10.13
CA VAL A 99 3.50 4.79 10.38
C VAL A 99 2.80 5.79 9.44
N ALA A 100 3.29 7.03 9.37
CA ALA A 100 2.72 8.05 8.49
C ALA A 100 2.82 7.65 7.01
N ALA A 101 3.89 6.99 6.59
CA ALA A 101 4.06 6.47 5.24
C ALA A 101 3.03 5.39 4.91
N TYR A 102 2.75 4.45 5.83
CA TYR A 102 1.73 3.41 5.64
C TYR A 102 0.32 4.01 5.49
N PHE A 103 -0.04 4.98 6.32
CA PHE A 103 -1.32 5.69 6.18
C PHE A 103 -1.37 6.51 4.89
N GLY A 104 -0.28 7.22 4.54
CA GLY A 104 -0.14 7.96 3.29
C GLY A 104 -0.34 7.09 2.06
N GLY A 105 0.26 5.89 2.05
CA GLY A 105 0.07 4.87 1.02
C GLY A 105 -1.40 4.42 0.90
N SER A 106 -2.08 4.19 2.02
CA SER A 106 -3.52 3.87 2.03
C SER A 106 -4.37 4.98 1.43
N PHE A 107 -4.11 6.25 1.77
CA PHE A 107 -4.82 7.37 1.17
C PHE A 107 -4.52 7.49 -0.33
N PHE A 108 -3.26 7.36 -0.72
CA PHE A 108 -2.86 7.36 -2.13
C PHE A 108 -3.63 6.29 -2.92
N TYR A 109 -3.68 5.06 -2.41
CA TYR A 109 -4.44 3.99 -3.03
C TYR A 109 -5.94 4.30 -3.12
N TYR A 110 -6.53 4.87 -2.06
CA TYR A 110 -7.94 5.24 -2.05
C TYR A 110 -8.27 6.27 -3.14
N TYR A 111 -7.48 7.35 -3.26
CA TYR A 111 -7.73 8.43 -4.20
C TYR A 111 -7.44 8.03 -5.66
N PHE A 112 -6.33 7.32 -5.91
CA PHE A 112 -5.90 6.99 -7.27
C PHE A 112 -6.51 5.68 -7.80
N HIS A 113 -6.84 4.75 -6.91
CA HIS A 113 -7.24 3.39 -7.28
C HIS A 113 -8.66 3.02 -6.83
N GLY A 114 -9.14 3.64 -5.75
CA GLY A 114 -10.41 3.36 -5.11
C GLY A 114 -11.66 3.87 -5.82
N ASN A 115 -11.55 4.54 -6.97
CA ASN A 115 -12.68 5.28 -7.53
C ASN A 115 -13.12 4.84 -8.95
N PRO A 116 -14.39 4.42 -9.07
CA PRO A 116 -15.27 4.91 -10.12
C PRO A 116 -16.51 5.66 -9.61
N TYR A 117 -16.80 5.65 -8.30
CA TYR A 117 -17.90 6.38 -7.70
C TYR A 117 -17.45 7.01 -6.37
N LEU A 118 -17.22 8.32 -6.40
CA LEU A 118 -17.04 9.16 -5.22
C LEU A 118 -18.44 9.72 -4.88
N PRO A 119 -19.30 9.06 -4.09
CA PRO A 119 -20.49 9.72 -3.55
C PRO A 119 -20.05 10.55 -2.34
N LEU A 120 -19.15 11.52 -2.54
CA LEU A 120 -18.77 12.44 -1.47
C LEU A 120 -19.96 13.34 -1.05
N PHE A 121 -21.06 13.34 -1.82
CA PHE A 121 -22.36 13.87 -1.41
C PHE A 121 -23.50 13.07 -2.04
N LYS A 122 -23.94 11.97 -1.42
CA LYS A 122 -25.35 11.56 -1.56
C LYS A 122 -26.06 11.96 -0.27
N LYS A 123 -26.66 13.16 -0.30
CA LYS A 123 -27.62 13.62 0.73
C LYS A 123 -28.61 12.48 1.00
N PRO A 124 -29.00 12.23 2.26
CA PRO A 124 -30.15 11.38 2.51
C PRO A 124 -31.35 12.01 1.80
N VAL A 125 -32.00 11.20 0.95
CA VAL A 125 -33.30 11.51 0.33
C VAL A 125 -34.38 11.25 1.37
#